data_AF-A0A8B8FSK8-F1
#
_entry.id   AF-A0A8B8FSK8-F1
#
_cell.length_a   1.000
_cell.length_b   1.000
_cell.length_c   1.000
_cell.angle_alpha   90.00
_cell.angle_beta   90.00
_cell.angle_gamma   90.00
#
_symmetry.space_group_name_H-M   'P 1'
#
loop_
_entity.id
_entity.type
_entity.pdbx_description
1 polymer ?
#
loop_
_entity_poly.entity_id
_entity_poly.type
_entity_poly.pdbx_seq_one_letter_code
_entity_poly.pdbx_strand_id
1 'polypeptide(L)'
;MTLPVAHRTIQYSIRVLESMANIPGPKSQEVISAYEINKFKAIPLYSKSSIVKIQIAQFFISLSNYMKERLMTIQASNVSSCEIYNEFQINFKNLIEDFEVFSPENWSDNMDIQYGDTNICRLSQLFQIDQVLAVRGFREYKENKILNSDIKPLLTIINSVRVRLPSEQNVCFPYRSRIFSFDSVKTSLP
;
A
#
# COMPACT_ATOMS: atom_id res chain seq x y z
N MET A 1 -8.82 10.97 -3.33
CA MET A 1 -7.53 10.35 -3.70
C MET A 1 -7.80 9.31 -4.78
N THR A 2 -7.09 9.35 -5.93
CA THR A 2 -7.19 8.32 -6.98
C THR A 2 -6.33 7.11 -6.63
N LEU A 3 -6.57 5.96 -7.27
CA LEU A 3 -5.81 4.73 -7.02
C LEU A 3 -4.28 4.90 -7.18
N PRO A 4 -3.74 5.52 -8.25
CA PRO A 4 -2.29 5.68 -8.39
C PRO A 4 -1.69 6.58 -7.30
N VAL A 5 -2.38 7.65 -6.92
CA VAL A 5 -1.93 8.55 -5.84
C VAL A 5 -1.92 7.83 -4.49
N ALA A 6 -2.95 7.02 -4.21
CA ALA A 6 -2.99 6.20 -3.01
C ALA A 6 -1.84 5.18 -2.98
N HIS A 7 -1.60 4.51 -4.10
CA HIS A 7 -0.50 3.55 -4.26
C HIS A 7 0.86 4.19 -3.93
N ARG A 8 1.17 5.36 -4.51
CA ARG A 8 2.41 6.10 -4.22
C ARG A 8 2.51 6.51 -2.75
N THR A 9 1.40 6.95 -2.15
CA THR A 9 1.35 7.32 -0.72
C THR A 9 1.66 6.13 0.19
N ILE A 10 1.10 4.96 -0.13
CA ILE A 10 1.36 3.71 0.61
C ILE A 10 2.80 3.26 0.43
N GLN A 11 3.33 3.28 -0.80
CA GLN A 11 4.74 2.96 -1.06
C GLN A 11 5.69 3.87 -0.29
N TYR A 12 5.42 5.17 -0.27
CA TYR A 12 6.20 6.12 0.50
C TYR A 12 6.18 5.78 1.99
N SER A 13 5.00 5.50 2.54
CA SER A 13 4.84 5.10 3.95
C SER A 13 5.62 3.81 4.26
N ILE A 14 5.58 2.83 3.36
CA ILE A 14 6.35 1.58 3.47
C ILE A 14 7.86 1.87 3.53
N ARG A 15 8.37 2.72 2.62
CA ARG A 15 9.80 3.09 2.61
C ARG A 15 10.23 3.81 3.89
N VAL A 16 9.36 4.67 4.43
CA VAL A 16 9.61 5.32 5.73
C VAL A 16 9.71 4.27 6.83
N LEU A 17 8.79 3.30 6.91
CA LEU A 17 8.86 2.23 7.90
C LEU A 17 10.13 1.37 7.74
N GLU A 18 10.50 1.01 6.51
CA GLU A 18 11.74 0.28 6.24
C GLU A 18 12.98 1.07 6.67
N SER A 19 12.98 2.39 6.44
CA SER A 19 14.08 3.24 6.92
C SER A 19 14.16 3.27 8.44
N MET A 20 13.03 3.22 9.15
CA MET A 20 12.98 3.21 10.62
C MET A 20 13.58 1.93 11.23
N ALA A 21 13.73 0.87 10.45
CA ALA A 21 14.44 -0.33 10.92
C ALA A 21 15.94 -0.06 11.16
N ASN A 22 16.53 0.86 10.39
CA ASN A 22 17.95 1.20 10.45
C ASN A 22 18.20 2.57 11.11
N ILE A 23 17.29 3.52 10.90
CA ILE A 23 17.40 4.91 11.35
C ILE A 23 16.22 5.18 12.29
N PRO A 24 16.41 5.04 13.62
CA PRO A 24 15.34 5.23 14.58
C PRO A 24 14.73 6.64 14.48
N GLY A 25 13.40 6.72 14.50
CA GLY A 25 12.71 8.00 14.57
C GLY A 25 12.93 8.71 15.91
N PRO A 26 12.54 9.99 16.04
CA PRO A 26 12.80 10.79 17.24
C PRO A 26 12.27 10.16 18.53
N LYS A 27 11.11 9.51 18.46
CA LYS A 27 10.50 8.80 19.61
C LYS A 27 11.23 7.50 19.95
N SER A 28 11.69 6.76 18.96
CA SER A 28 12.54 5.59 19.19
C SER A 28 13.86 6.01 19.81
N GLN A 29 14.45 7.12 19.36
CA GLN A 29 15.67 7.67 19.92
C GLN A 29 15.49 8.12 21.39
N GLU A 30 14.37 8.78 21.70
CA GLU A 30 14.00 9.15 23.09
C GLU A 30 13.99 7.91 24.01
N VAL A 31 13.42 6.80 23.54
CA VAL A 31 13.38 5.53 24.28
C VAL A 31 14.76 4.87 24.40
N ILE A 32 15.57 4.90 23.34
CA ILE A 32 16.94 4.36 23.36
C ILE A 32 17.80 5.13 24.38
N SER A 33 17.78 6.46 24.35
CA SER A 33 18.51 7.28 25.32
C SER A 33 18.00 7.09 26.75
N ALA A 34 16.69 6.95 26.94
CA ALA A 34 16.12 6.66 28.25
C ALA A 34 16.53 5.28 28.79
N TYR A 35 16.68 4.29 27.91
CA TYR A 35 17.18 2.97 28.26
C TYR A 35 18.66 3.03 28.71
N GLU A 36 19.51 3.78 28.01
CA GLU A 36 20.91 4.00 28.39
C GLU A 36 21.05 4.68 29.76
N ILE A 37 20.17 5.65 30.04
CA ILE A 37 20.17 6.43 31.28
C ILE A 37 19.38 5.70 32.40
N ASN A 38 18.73 4.56 32.10
CA ASN A 38 17.76 3.86 32.98
C ASN A 38 16.70 4.80 33.58
N LYS A 39 16.30 5.81 32.81
CA LYS A 39 15.35 6.84 33.26
C LYS A 39 14.57 7.37 32.07
N PHE A 40 13.24 7.33 32.16
CA PHE A 40 12.36 7.93 31.16
C PHE A 40 11.54 9.04 31.82
N LYS A 41 11.63 10.28 31.33
CA LYS A 41 10.89 11.44 31.87
C LYS A 41 10.98 11.56 33.40
N ALA A 42 12.19 11.44 33.92
CA ALA A 42 12.50 11.46 35.35
C ALA A 42 12.03 10.24 36.18
N ILE A 43 11.43 9.21 35.56
CA ILE A 43 11.02 7.96 36.22
C ILE A 43 12.12 6.91 36.02
N PRO A 44 12.65 6.28 37.10
CA PRO A 44 13.63 5.21 36.96
C PRO A 44 13.01 3.97 36.30
N LEU A 45 13.77 3.34 35.42
CA LEU A 45 13.38 2.12 34.72
C LEU A 45 13.95 0.90 35.45
N TYR A 46 13.18 -0.18 35.50
CA TYR A 46 13.60 -1.46 36.05
C TYR A 46 13.47 -2.55 35.00
N SER A 47 14.53 -3.34 34.80
CA SER A 47 14.50 -4.48 33.89
C SER A 47 13.79 -5.65 34.53
N LYS A 48 12.68 -6.11 33.93
CA LYS A 48 12.00 -7.35 34.31
C LYS A 48 12.26 -8.41 33.25
N SER A 49 12.85 -9.54 33.64
CA SER A 49 13.21 -10.64 32.73
C SER A 49 12.01 -11.29 32.02
N SER A 50 10.81 -11.16 32.58
CA SER A 50 9.58 -11.69 31.97
C SER A 50 9.09 -10.89 30.77
N ILE A 51 9.63 -9.69 30.52
CA ILE A 51 9.20 -8.81 29.42
C ILE A 51 10.09 -9.06 28.22
N VAL A 52 9.51 -9.57 27.14
CA VAL A 52 10.21 -9.80 25.88
C VAL A 52 10.59 -8.44 25.27
N LYS A 53 11.87 -8.24 25.01
CA LYS A 53 12.37 -7.06 24.32
C LYS A 53 11.86 -7.04 22.88
N ILE A 54 11.20 -5.96 22.51
CA ILE A 54 10.78 -5.74 21.11
C ILE A 54 12.04 -5.49 20.28
N GLN A 55 12.24 -6.30 19.24
CA GLN A 55 13.25 -6.03 18.22
C GLN A 55 12.68 -4.98 17.25
N ILE A 56 13.09 -3.72 17.45
CA ILE A 56 12.54 -2.56 16.71
C ILE A 56 12.68 -2.73 15.20
N ALA A 57 13.86 -3.15 14.73
CA ALA A 57 14.11 -3.39 13.30
C ALA A 57 13.15 -4.45 12.73
N GLN A 58 13.04 -5.59 13.42
CA GLN A 58 12.15 -6.66 13.01
C GLN A 58 10.67 -6.23 13.00
N PHE A 59 10.26 -5.43 13.99
CA PHE A 59 8.90 -4.89 14.04
C PHE A 59 8.57 -4.06 12.79
N PHE A 60 9.44 -3.12 12.42
CA PHE A 60 9.21 -2.27 11.25
C PHE A 60 9.24 -3.04 9.94
N ILE A 61 10.16 -4.02 9.80
CA ILE A 61 10.23 -4.90 8.64
C ILE A 61 8.97 -5.77 8.53
N SER A 62 8.52 -6.36 9.64
CA SER A 62 7.29 -7.17 9.64
C SER A 62 6.06 -6.34 9.31
N LEU A 63 5.98 -5.10 9.82
CA LEU A 63 4.88 -4.19 9.51
C LEU A 63 4.90 -3.77 8.04
N SER A 64 6.07 -3.44 7.48
CA SER A 64 6.20 -3.06 6.06
C SER A 64 5.84 -4.22 5.14
N ASN A 65 6.29 -5.44 5.44
CA ASN A 65 5.94 -6.64 4.67
C ASN A 65 4.43 -6.90 4.70
N TYR A 66 3.80 -6.78 5.87
CA TYR A 66 2.35 -6.92 6.00
C TYR A 66 1.57 -5.90 5.16
N MET A 67 2.02 -4.64 5.14
CA MET A 67 1.43 -3.61 4.30
C MET A 67 1.56 -3.93 2.82
N LYS A 68 2.73 -4.41 2.37
CA LYS A 68 2.93 -4.84 0.97
C LYS A 68 1.97 -5.97 0.60
N GLU A 69 1.89 -6.99 1.45
CA GLU A 69 1.07 -8.17 1.17
C GLU A 69 -0.43 -7.86 1.08
N ARG A 70 -0.93 -6.98 1.95
CA ARG A 70 -2.37 -6.70 2.06
C ARG A 70 -2.88 -5.51 1.26
N LEU A 71 -2.04 -4.50 1.02
CA LEU A 71 -2.49 -3.25 0.38
C LEU A 71 -2.09 -3.15 -1.09
N MET A 72 -1.15 -3.99 -1.55
CA MET A 72 -0.62 -3.95 -2.91
C MET A 72 -1.15 -5.11 -3.74
N THR A 73 -2.45 -5.41 -3.58
CA THR A 73 -3.13 -6.54 -4.22
C THR A 73 -4.59 -6.18 -4.49
N ILE A 74 -5.20 -6.82 -5.49
CA ILE A 74 -6.65 -6.80 -5.74
C ILE A 74 -7.38 -7.95 -5.04
N GLN A 75 -6.68 -8.77 -4.25
CA GLN A 75 -7.25 -9.91 -3.56
C GLN A 75 -8.28 -9.46 -2.51
N ALA A 76 -9.47 -10.05 -2.53
CA ALA A 76 -10.47 -9.82 -1.51
C ALA A 76 -10.06 -10.45 -0.16
N SER A 77 -10.43 -9.81 0.94
CA SER A 77 -9.98 -10.18 2.29
C SER A 77 -10.43 -11.57 2.78
N ASN A 78 -11.41 -12.18 2.10
CA ASN A 78 -11.98 -13.48 2.40
C ASN A 78 -11.40 -14.62 1.54
N VAL A 79 -10.56 -14.32 0.55
CA VAL A 79 -9.94 -15.33 -0.31
C VAL A 79 -8.65 -15.81 0.37
N SER A 80 -8.56 -17.12 0.64
CA SER A 80 -7.34 -17.71 1.22
C SER A 80 -6.17 -17.63 0.25
N SER A 81 -5.05 -17.07 0.68
CA SER A 81 -3.78 -17.07 -0.04
C SER A 81 -3.17 -18.46 -0.04
N CYS A 82 -3.67 -19.36 -0.89
CA CYS A 82 -3.13 -20.71 -1.07
C CYS A 82 -2.14 -20.83 -2.25
N GLU A 83 -1.96 -19.77 -3.04
CA GLU A 83 -1.18 -19.85 -4.28
C GLU A 83 0.27 -19.38 -4.10
N ILE A 84 1.18 -20.20 -4.60
CA ILE A 84 2.64 -20.03 -4.61
C ILE A 84 3.05 -18.86 -5.54
N TYR A 85 2.15 -18.41 -6.41
CA TYR A 85 2.30 -17.23 -7.26
C TYR A 85 1.19 -16.24 -6.92
N ASN A 86 1.56 -15.04 -6.48
CA ASN A 86 0.61 -14.02 -6.06
C ASN A 86 0.06 -13.27 -7.30
N GLU A 87 -0.72 -13.96 -8.14
CA GLU A 87 -1.29 -13.43 -9.38
C GLU A 87 -2.03 -12.11 -9.13
N PHE A 88 -2.71 -11.99 -7.99
CA PHE A 88 -3.39 -10.76 -7.58
C PHE A 88 -2.45 -9.55 -7.40
N GLN A 89 -1.22 -9.77 -6.91
CA GLN A 89 -0.23 -8.69 -6.81
C GLN A 89 0.30 -8.30 -8.20
N ILE A 90 0.52 -9.28 -9.08
CA ILE A 90 0.96 -9.03 -10.46
C ILE A 90 -0.11 -8.25 -11.22
N ASN A 91 -1.37 -8.69 -11.14
CA ASN A 91 -2.51 -8.02 -11.77
C ASN A 91 -2.72 -6.61 -11.20
N PHE A 92 -2.56 -6.43 -9.88
CA PHE A 92 -2.59 -5.11 -9.28
C PHE A 92 -1.46 -4.21 -9.79
N LYS A 93 -0.23 -4.72 -9.88
CA LYS A 93 0.90 -3.97 -10.41
C LYS A 93 0.65 -3.53 -11.87
N ASN A 94 0.23 -4.46 -12.72
CA ASN A 94 -0.12 -4.17 -14.12
C ASN A 94 -1.21 -3.10 -14.22
N LEU A 95 -2.25 -3.18 -13.38
CA LEU A 95 -3.32 -2.18 -13.33
C LEU A 95 -2.80 -0.78 -12.95
N ILE A 96 -1.89 -0.70 -11.98
CA ILE A 96 -1.28 0.58 -11.60
C ILE A 96 -0.44 1.13 -12.76
N GLU A 97 0.40 0.31 -13.38
CA GLU A 97 1.20 0.71 -14.55
C GLU A 97 0.30 1.20 -15.69
N ASP A 98 -0.81 0.50 -15.94
CA ASP A 98 -1.79 0.90 -16.95
C ASP A 98 -2.41 2.27 -16.63
N PHE A 99 -2.70 2.57 -15.35
CA PHE A 99 -3.18 3.88 -14.93
C PHE A 99 -2.11 4.98 -15.03
N GLU A 100 -0.83 4.64 -14.82
CA GLU A 100 0.26 5.63 -14.89
C GLU A 100 0.50 6.15 -16.30
N VAL A 101 0.12 5.40 -17.35
CA VAL A 101 0.15 5.83 -18.76
C VAL A 101 -0.68 7.09 -19.00
N PHE A 102 -1.70 7.35 -18.19
CA PHE A 102 -2.51 8.58 -18.29
C PHE A 102 -1.86 9.82 -17.68
N SER A 103 -0.73 9.68 -16.98
CA SER A 103 -0.03 10.80 -16.33
C SER A 103 0.91 11.46 -17.33
N PRO A 104 0.61 12.68 -17.85
CA PRO A 104 1.46 13.31 -18.86
C PRO A 104 2.86 13.64 -18.35
N GLU A 105 3.02 13.78 -17.03
CA GLU A 105 4.30 13.97 -16.34
C GLU A 105 5.29 12.82 -16.58
N ASN A 106 4.80 11.62 -16.90
CA ASN A 106 5.62 10.43 -17.14
C ASN A 106 6.00 10.26 -18.62
N TRP A 107 5.55 11.16 -19.51
CA TRP A 107 5.78 11.02 -20.94
C TRP A 107 7.11 11.65 -21.33
N SER A 108 7.92 10.94 -22.13
CA SER A 108 9.14 11.51 -22.70
C SER A 108 8.81 12.40 -23.90
N ASP A 109 9.74 13.30 -24.26
CA ASP A 109 9.54 14.18 -25.43
C ASP A 109 9.51 13.40 -26.75
N ASN A 110 10.18 12.23 -26.80
CA ASN A 110 10.29 11.35 -27.97
C ASN A 110 9.54 10.02 -27.75
N MET A 111 8.26 10.09 -27.42
CA MET A 111 7.44 8.89 -27.25
C MET A 111 7.12 8.21 -28.59
N ASP A 112 7.10 6.87 -28.58
CA ASP A 112 6.55 6.10 -29.69
C ASP A 112 5.08 6.49 -29.92
N ILE A 113 4.67 6.60 -31.19
CA ILE A 113 3.27 6.80 -31.58
C ILE A 113 2.37 5.72 -30.98
N GLN A 114 2.88 4.50 -30.77
CA GLN A 114 2.18 3.37 -30.16
C GLN A 114 2.33 3.29 -28.64
N TYR A 115 3.06 4.22 -28.01
CA TYR A 115 3.21 4.23 -26.55
C TYR A 115 1.85 4.17 -25.86
N GLY A 116 1.70 3.26 -24.91
CA GLY A 116 0.50 3.10 -24.10
C GLY A 116 -0.64 2.33 -24.77
N ASP A 117 -0.57 2.00 -26.07
CA ASP A 117 -1.66 1.30 -26.77
C ASP A 117 -2.03 -0.01 -26.07
N THR A 118 -1.04 -0.81 -25.64
CA THR A 118 -1.28 -2.05 -24.91
C THR A 118 -1.98 -1.81 -23.56
N ASN A 119 -1.58 -0.78 -22.83
CA ASN A 119 -2.17 -0.42 -21.54
C ASN A 119 -3.63 0.04 -21.72
N ILE A 120 -3.89 0.89 -22.71
CA ILE A 120 -5.24 1.35 -23.04
C ILE A 120 -6.12 0.17 -23.48
N CYS A 121 -5.60 -0.76 -24.27
CA CYS A 121 -6.32 -1.98 -24.63
C CYS A 121 -6.71 -2.79 -23.39
N ARG A 122 -5.77 -3.05 -22.46
CA ARG A 122 -6.06 -3.79 -21.21
C ARG A 122 -7.12 -3.08 -20.36
N LEU A 123 -7.00 -1.77 -20.18
CA LEU A 123 -7.98 -0.99 -19.40
C LEU A 123 -9.35 -0.97 -20.08
N SER A 124 -9.39 -0.85 -21.39
CA SER A 124 -10.63 -0.87 -22.16
C SER A 124 -11.32 -2.23 -22.05
N GLN A 125 -10.55 -3.33 -22.09
CA GLN A 125 -11.06 -4.68 -21.81
C GLN A 125 -11.60 -4.80 -20.39
N LEU A 126 -10.85 -4.32 -19.39
CA LEU A 126 -11.24 -4.39 -17.98
C LEU A 126 -12.53 -3.63 -17.68
N PHE A 127 -12.71 -2.46 -18.28
CA PHE A 127 -13.88 -1.60 -18.07
C PHE A 127 -14.97 -1.73 -19.13
N GLN A 128 -14.82 -2.67 -20.06
CA GLN A 128 -15.79 -2.92 -21.13
C GLN A 128 -16.07 -1.68 -22.00
N ILE A 129 -15.01 -0.97 -22.37
CA ILE A 129 -15.02 0.19 -23.29
C ILE A 129 -14.55 -0.28 -24.67
N ASP A 130 -15.00 0.39 -25.73
CA ASP A 130 -14.53 0.13 -27.09
C ASP A 130 -13.01 0.36 -27.20
N GLN A 131 -12.27 -0.71 -27.42
CA GLN A 131 -10.81 -0.71 -27.50
C GLN A 131 -10.28 0.13 -28.66
N VAL A 132 -10.96 0.07 -29.82
CA VAL A 132 -10.50 0.76 -31.04
C VAL A 132 -10.64 2.27 -30.85
N LEU A 133 -11.79 2.71 -30.35
CA LEU A 133 -12.04 4.12 -30.05
C LEU A 133 -11.14 4.62 -28.92
N ALA A 134 -10.96 3.84 -27.84
CA ALA A 134 -10.12 4.24 -26.73
C ALA A 134 -8.64 4.41 -27.13
N VAL A 135 -8.07 3.47 -27.89
CA VAL A 135 -6.69 3.57 -28.39
C VAL A 135 -6.53 4.77 -29.32
N ARG A 136 -7.45 4.93 -30.27
CA ARG A 136 -7.43 6.09 -31.18
C ARG A 136 -7.49 7.40 -30.40
N GLY A 137 -8.43 7.51 -29.46
CA GLY A 137 -8.59 8.71 -28.66
C GLY A 137 -7.41 9.00 -27.74
N PHE A 138 -6.75 7.96 -27.24
CA PHE A 138 -5.51 8.13 -26.49
C PHE A 138 -4.38 8.69 -27.35
N ARG A 139 -4.22 8.21 -28.60
CA ARG A 139 -3.23 8.76 -29.53
C ARG A 139 -3.47 10.25 -29.81
N GLU A 140 -4.72 10.61 -30.09
CA GLU A 140 -5.11 12.02 -30.31
C GLU A 140 -4.87 12.89 -29.04
N TYR A 141 -5.16 12.34 -27.85
CA TYR A 141 -4.91 12.99 -26.58
C TYR A 141 -3.41 13.20 -26.30
N LYS A 142 -2.55 12.23 -26.66
CA LYS A 142 -1.10 12.35 -26.48
C LYS A 142 -0.51 13.53 -27.22
N GLU A 143 -0.92 13.69 -28.49
CA GLU A 143 -0.43 14.73 -29.40
C GLU A 143 -0.99 16.11 -29.04
N ASN A 144 -2.31 16.22 -28.87
CA ASN A 144 -2.97 17.51 -28.74
C ASN A 144 -3.16 17.97 -27.29
N LYS A 145 -3.00 17.06 -26.31
CA LYS A 145 -3.40 17.26 -24.90
C LYS A 145 -4.85 17.66 -24.70
N ILE A 146 -5.69 17.46 -25.72
CA ILE A 146 -7.12 17.77 -25.70
C ILE A 146 -7.89 16.49 -25.45
N LEU A 147 -8.79 16.52 -24.47
CA LEU A 147 -9.66 15.39 -24.16
C LEU A 147 -10.71 15.22 -25.25
N ASN A 148 -10.67 14.09 -25.95
CA ASN A 148 -11.68 13.72 -26.93
C ASN A 148 -12.83 12.91 -26.30
N SER A 149 -13.92 12.71 -27.04
CA SER A 149 -15.08 11.94 -26.59
C SER A 149 -14.74 10.48 -26.26
N ASP A 150 -13.74 9.94 -26.93
CA ASP A 150 -13.47 8.50 -26.97
C ASP A 150 -12.64 8.06 -25.75
N ILE A 151 -11.75 8.92 -25.25
CA ILE A 151 -10.93 8.67 -24.06
C ILE A 151 -11.60 9.11 -22.76
N LYS A 152 -12.58 10.02 -22.85
CA LYS A 152 -13.29 10.59 -21.70
C LYS A 152 -13.93 9.53 -20.78
N PRO A 153 -14.57 8.45 -21.27
CA PRO A 153 -15.12 7.40 -20.40
C PRO A 153 -14.04 6.75 -19.54
N LEU A 154 -12.89 6.43 -20.14
CA LEU A 154 -11.79 5.76 -19.46
C LEU A 154 -11.16 6.66 -18.40
N LEU A 155 -10.93 7.95 -18.72
CA LEU A 155 -10.43 8.92 -17.75
C LEU A 155 -11.43 9.18 -16.61
N THR A 156 -12.74 9.20 -16.92
CA THR A 156 -13.80 9.32 -15.91
C THR A 156 -13.75 8.15 -14.94
N ILE A 157 -13.59 6.93 -15.46
CA ILE A 157 -13.47 5.73 -14.64
C ILE A 157 -12.23 5.79 -13.76
N ILE A 158 -11.05 6.09 -14.31
CA ILE A 158 -9.79 6.22 -13.55
C ILE A 158 -9.95 7.21 -12.38
N ASN A 159 -10.58 8.36 -12.65
CA ASN A 159 -10.83 9.38 -11.64
C ASN A 159 -11.92 8.97 -10.62
N SER A 160 -12.81 8.05 -10.99
CA SER A 160 -13.87 7.53 -10.13
C SER A 160 -13.41 6.39 -9.21
N VAL A 161 -12.34 5.67 -9.57
CA VAL A 161 -11.72 4.64 -8.73
C VAL A 161 -11.04 5.32 -7.54
N ARG A 162 -11.85 5.58 -6.52
CA ARG A 162 -11.43 6.18 -5.26
C ARG A 162 -10.99 5.10 -4.29
N VAL A 163 -9.80 5.29 -3.73
CA VAL A 163 -9.38 4.52 -2.55
C VAL A 163 -9.98 5.20 -1.33
N ARG A 164 -10.84 4.47 -0.61
CA ARG A 164 -11.37 4.91 0.68
C ARG A 164 -10.30 4.68 1.74
N LEU A 165 -9.79 5.76 2.34
CA LEU A 165 -8.74 5.67 3.35
C LEU A 165 -9.32 5.16 4.69
N PRO A 166 -8.53 4.46 5.52
CA PRO A 166 -8.98 3.98 6.83
C PRO A 166 -9.45 5.09 7.78
N SER A 167 -9.03 6.35 7.59
CA SER A 167 -9.45 7.49 8.41
C SER A 167 -10.91 7.90 8.23
N GLU A 168 -11.57 7.42 7.17
CA GLU A 168 -13.01 7.64 6.93
C GLU A 168 -13.87 6.47 7.45
N GLN A 169 -13.22 5.44 7.97
CA GLN A 169 -13.86 4.32 8.63
C GLN A 169 -13.70 4.51 10.14
N ASN A 170 -14.82 4.81 10.82
CA ASN A 170 -14.97 4.51 12.26
C ASN A 170 -14.93 2.99 12.45
N VAL A 171 -13.81 2.35 12.13
CA VAL A 171 -13.59 0.93 12.36
C VAL A 171 -12.76 0.84 13.61
N CYS A 172 -13.50 0.70 14.70
CA CYS A 172 -13.09 -0.06 15.86
C CYS A 172 -12.35 -1.31 15.36
N PHE A 173 -11.02 -1.35 15.51
CA PHE A 173 -10.26 -2.56 15.26
C PHE A 173 -10.93 -3.66 16.10
N PRO A 174 -11.53 -4.70 15.50
CA PRO A 174 -11.81 -5.87 16.30
C PRO A 174 -10.44 -6.41 16.64
N TYR A 175 -10.03 -6.22 17.90
CA TYR A 175 -9.02 -7.03 18.54
C TYR A 175 -9.46 -8.49 18.36
N ARG A 176 -9.09 -9.10 17.22
CA ARG A 176 -9.04 -10.55 17.12
C ARG A 176 -7.80 -10.95 17.89
N SER A 177 -8.04 -11.11 19.17
CA SER A 177 -7.26 -11.84 20.16
C SER A 177 -6.70 -13.14 19.57
N ARG A 178 -5.51 -13.07 18.99
CA ARG A 178 -4.47 -14.13 18.97
C ARG A 178 -3.10 -13.49 18.81
N ILE A 179 -2.67 -12.72 19.81
CA ILE A 179 -1.23 -12.42 20.00
C ILE A 179 -0.74 -12.94 21.36
N PHE A 180 -1.63 -13.26 22.30
CA PHE A 180 -1.27 -14.00 23.52
C PHE A 180 -2.44 -14.91 23.92
N SER A 181 -2.23 -16.23 23.86
CA SER A 181 -3.06 -17.17 24.62
C SER A 181 -2.60 -17.07 26.07
N PHE A 182 -3.39 -16.43 26.93
CA PHE A 182 -3.26 -16.61 28.37
C PHE A 182 -4.17 -17.77 28.75
N ASP A 183 -3.59 -18.97 28.81
CA ASP A 183 -4.25 -20.06 29.52
C ASP A 183 -4.12 -19.76 31.02
N SER A 184 -5.26 -19.49 31.66
CA SER A 184 -5.34 -19.43 33.11
C SER A 184 -5.10 -20.84 33.67
N VAL A 185 -3.90 -21.09 34.17
CA VAL A 185 -3.64 -22.28 34.97
C VAL A 185 -4.35 -22.11 36.32
N LYS A 186 -5.27 -23.04 36.57
CA LYS A 186 -6.05 -23.18 37.81
C LYS A 186 -5.15 -23.14 39.04
N THR A 187 -5.49 -22.28 39.99
CA THR A 187 -5.05 -22.44 41.38
C THR A 187 -5.79 -23.62 42.00
N SER A 188 -5.12 -24.76 42.11
CA SER A 188 -5.41 -25.75 43.15
C SER A 188 -4.30 -25.67 44.19
N LEU A 189 -4.62 -25.10 45.34
CA LEU A 189 -3.81 -25.21 46.56
C LEU A 189 -4.24 -26.48 47.33
N PRO A 190 -3.32 -27.06 48.14
CA PRO A 190 -3.36 -28.43 48.64
C PRO A 190 -4.45 -28.70 49.68
#